data_AF-A0A1X0U953-F1
#
_entry.id   AF-A0A1X0U953-F1
#
_cell.length_a   1.000
_cell.length_b   1.000
_cell.length_c   1.000
_cell.angle_alpha   90.00
_cell.angle_beta   90.00
_cell.angle_gamma   90.00
#
_symmetry.space_group_name_H-M   'P 1'
#
loop_
_entity.id
_entity.type
_entity.pdbx_description
1 polymer ?
#
loop_
_entity_poly.entity_id
_entity_poly.type
_entity_poly.pdbx_seq_one_letter_code
_entity_poly.pdbx_strand_id
1 'polypeptide(L)'
;MAEQGPGNRFEEEVTMSYTPAVVPTDLQGTSTGILWTAANILANDPKSTDALAEAITQARHPGPAIRASTHQMLEQVATSRAAARWTMHAALPATAPRHLWATWQHAAKNGAFDLWPTLADLAARYQGESDNLIGLTPGHHTH
;
A
#
# COMPACT_ATOMS: atom_id res chain seq x y z
N MET A 1 3.89 -56.08 2.53
CA MET A 1 4.10 -55.13 1.42
C MET A 1 2.93 -54.17 1.48
N ALA A 2 3.17 -52.93 1.88
CA ALA A 2 2.13 -51.91 2.05
C ALA A 2 2.43 -50.79 1.05
N GLU A 3 1.59 -50.64 0.04
CA GLU A 3 1.56 -49.47 -0.84
C GLU A 3 0.44 -48.55 -0.31
N GLN A 4 0.83 -47.54 0.48
CA GLN A 4 -0.03 -46.39 0.72
C GLN A 4 0.29 -45.36 -0.37
N GLY A 5 -0.62 -45.19 -1.32
CA GLY A 5 -0.52 -44.14 -2.33
C GLY A 5 -0.50 -42.75 -1.68
N PRO A 6 0.19 -41.76 -2.27
CA PRO A 6 0.24 -40.42 -1.73
C PRO A 6 -1.16 -39.81 -1.78
N GLY A 7 -1.75 -39.59 -0.61
CA GLY A 7 -2.98 -38.81 -0.48
C GLY A 7 -2.74 -37.41 -1.01
N ASN A 8 -3.52 -37.02 -2.02
CA ASN A 8 -3.74 -35.63 -2.40
C ASN A 8 -4.23 -34.89 -1.14
N ARG A 9 -3.30 -34.26 -0.41
CA ARG A 9 -3.66 -33.12 0.43
C ARG A 9 -4.07 -32.03 -0.54
N PHE A 10 -5.36 -31.73 -0.57
CA PHE A 10 -5.82 -30.42 -0.95
C PHE A 10 -5.13 -29.46 -0.01
N GLU A 11 -4.06 -28.82 -0.47
CA GLU A 11 -3.53 -27.63 0.18
C GLU A 11 -4.67 -26.64 0.15
N GLU A 12 -5.29 -26.44 1.31
CA GLU A 12 -6.26 -25.38 1.52
C GLU A 12 -5.49 -24.08 1.27
N GLU A 13 -5.62 -23.54 0.06
CA GLU A 13 -5.09 -22.22 -0.28
C GLU A 13 -5.76 -21.25 0.69
N VAL A 14 -5.04 -20.86 1.74
CA VAL A 14 -5.47 -19.81 2.65
C VAL A 14 -5.49 -18.51 1.83
N THR A 15 -6.63 -18.23 1.19
CA THR A 15 -6.84 -17.02 0.43
C THR A 15 -6.88 -15.85 1.41
N MET A 16 -5.76 -15.14 1.54
CA MET A 16 -5.72 -13.89 2.29
C MET A 16 -6.73 -12.93 1.69
N SER A 17 -7.76 -12.57 2.47
CA SER A 17 -8.75 -11.58 2.07
C SER A 17 -8.31 -10.21 2.59
N TYR A 18 -8.53 -9.16 1.81
CA TYR A 18 -8.25 -7.79 2.25
C TYR A 18 -9.53 -7.10 2.69
N THR A 19 -9.53 -6.55 3.90
CA THR A 19 -10.57 -5.63 4.38
C THR A 19 -10.08 -4.19 4.19
N PRO A 20 -10.69 -3.40 3.29
CA PRO A 20 -10.26 -2.04 3.02
C PRO A 20 -10.41 -1.11 4.21
N ALA A 21 -9.50 -0.14 4.31
CA ALA A 21 -9.62 0.98 5.23
C ALA A 21 -10.86 1.81 4.90
N VAL A 22 -11.55 2.31 5.92
CA VAL A 22 -12.62 3.30 5.78
C VAL A 22 -12.03 4.67 6.09
N VAL A 23 -12.00 5.55 5.09
CA VAL A 23 -11.47 6.92 5.20
C VAL A 23 -12.61 7.93 5.12
N PRO A 24 -13.00 8.57 6.24
CA PRO A 24 -13.99 9.63 6.26
C PRO A 24 -13.63 10.79 5.33
N THR A 25 -14.63 11.45 4.76
CA THR A 25 -14.44 12.57 3.82
C THR A 25 -13.52 13.67 4.37
N ASP A 26 -13.67 13.99 5.66
CA ASP A 26 -12.86 15.02 6.33
C ASP A 26 -11.37 14.66 6.41
N LEU A 27 -11.05 13.36 6.33
CA LEU A 27 -9.68 12.84 6.38
C LEU A 27 -9.09 12.54 5.00
N GLN A 28 -9.89 12.48 3.93
CA GLN A 28 -9.42 12.13 2.58
C GLN A 28 -8.25 13.03 2.13
N GLY A 29 -8.30 14.32 2.49
CA GLY A 29 -7.27 15.29 2.12
C GLY A 29 -5.99 15.27 2.98
N THR A 30 -5.97 14.45 4.04
CA THR A 30 -4.85 14.38 4.99
C THR A 30 -3.79 13.36 4.55
N SER A 31 -2.58 13.45 5.10
CA SER A 31 -1.53 12.45 4.85
C SER A 31 -1.98 11.04 5.22
N THR A 32 -2.64 10.85 6.36
CA THR A 32 -3.18 9.56 6.81
C THR A 32 -4.24 9.02 5.85
N GLY A 33 -5.20 9.86 5.43
CA GLY A 33 -6.24 9.44 4.49
C GLY A 33 -5.71 9.09 3.11
N ILE A 34 -4.75 9.86 2.58
CA ILE A 34 -4.07 9.57 1.32
C ILE A 34 -3.33 8.23 1.41
N LEU A 35 -2.59 7.98 2.49
CA LEU A 35 -1.81 6.74 2.65
C LEU A 35 -2.71 5.51 2.81
N TRP A 36 -3.80 5.60 3.58
CA TRP A 36 -4.78 4.50 3.68
C TRP A 36 -5.50 4.24 2.37
N THR A 37 -5.84 5.30 1.62
CA THR A 37 -6.44 5.15 0.28
C THR A 37 -5.46 4.51 -0.70
N ALA A 38 -4.19 4.91 -0.69
CA ALA A 38 -3.14 4.31 -1.51
C ALA A 38 -2.91 2.83 -1.15
N ALA A 39 -2.92 2.49 0.14
CA ALA A 39 -2.86 1.11 0.60
C ALA A 39 -4.08 0.30 0.10
N ASN A 40 -5.30 0.87 0.19
CA ASN A 40 -6.49 0.24 -0.37
C ASN A 40 -6.38 -0.05 -1.87
N ILE A 41 -5.85 0.90 -2.65
CA ILE A 41 -5.65 0.73 -4.09
C ILE A 41 -4.67 -0.41 -4.36
N LEU A 42 -3.53 -0.43 -3.67
CA LEU A 42 -2.52 -1.48 -3.85
C LEU A 42 -3.04 -2.88 -3.52
N ALA A 43 -3.85 -3.01 -2.46
CA ALA A 43 -4.40 -4.31 -2.07
C ALA A 43 -5.55 -4.79 -2.98
N ASN A 44 -6.37 -3.87 -3.51
CA ASN A 44 -7.56 -4.24 -4.30
C ASN A 44 -7.33 -4.22 -5.82
N ASP A 45 -6.38 -3.42 -6.31
CA ASP A 45 -6.08 -3.27 -7.73
C ASP A 45 -4.61 -3.54 -8.04
N PRO A 46 -4.25 -4.81 -8.36
CA PRO A 46 -2.89 -5.15 -8.78
C PRO A 46 -2.49 -4.51 -10.12
N LYS A 47 -3.43 -3.90 -10.87
CA LYS A 47 -3.14 -3.19 -12.13
C LYS A 47 -2.75 -1.72 -11.92
N SER A 48 -3.06 -1.11 -10.78
CA SER A 48 -2.64 0.27 -10.45
C SER A 48 -1.14 0.46 -10.67
N THR A 49 -0.74 1.50 -11.40
CA THR A 49 0.68 1.79 -11.68
C THR A 49 1.32 2.67 -10.62
N ASP A 50 0.52 3.52 -10.00
CA ASP A 50 0.96 4.46 -8.96
C ASP A 50 -0.20 4.72 -8.00
N ALA A 51 -0.30 3.88 -6.98
CA ALA A 51 -1.40 3.96 -6.02
C ALA A 51 -1.38 5.27 -5.21
N LEU A 52 -0.21 5.90 -5.04
CA LEU A 52 -0.07 7.14 -4.30
C LEU A 52 -0.60 8.33 -5.12
N ALA A 53 -0.21 8.42 -6.40
CA ALA A 53 -0.72 9.44 -7.30
C ALA A 53 -2.24 9.31 -7.51
N GLU A 54 -2.75 8.08 -7.61
CA GLU A 54 -4.18 7.79 -7.72
C GLU A 54 -4.93 8.21 -6.44
N ALA A 55 -4.43 7.88 -5.24
CA ALA A 55 -5.02 8.30 -3.98
C ALA A 55 -5.08 9.83 -3.83
N ILE A 56 -4.02 10.54 -4.22
CA ILE A 56 -3.98 12.01 -4.21
C ILE A 56 -5.01 12.58 -5.20
N THR A 57 -5.19 11.94 -6.35
CA THR A 57 -6.19 12.34 -7.33
C THR A 57 -7.61 12.16 -6.78
N GLN A 58 -7.87 11.04 -6.10
CA GLN A 58 -9.16 10.80 -5.42
C GLN A 58 -9.41 11.82 -4.31
N ALA A 59 -8.41 12.13 -3.48
CA ALA A 59 -8.53 13.11 -2.39
C ALA A 59 -8.86 14.55 -2.86
N ARG A 60 -8.53 14.90 -4.11
CA ARG A 60 -8.83 16.21 -4.71
C ARG A 60 -10.30 16.37 -5.14
N HIS A 61 -11.07 15.29 -5.17
CA HIS A 61 -12.46 15.30 -5.60
C HIS A 61 -13.35 14.71 -4.49
N PRO A 62 -14.17 15.51 -3.77
CA PRO A 62 -14.47 16.94 -3.89
C PRO A 62 -13.67 17.86 -2.94
N GLY A 63 -12.55 17.39 -2.37
CA GLY A 63 -11.79 18.09 -1.34
C GLY A 63 -11.00 19.33 -1.80
N PRO A 64 -10.40 20.08 -0.85
CA PRO A 64 -9.49 21.18 -1.18
C PRO A 64 -8.26 20.68 -1.93
N ALA A 65 -7.64 21.57 -2.72
CA ALA A 65 -6.43 21.23 -3.46
C ALA A 65 -5.32 20.74 -2.52
N ILE A 66 -4.90 19.48 -2.69
CA ILE A 66 -3.72 18.93 -2.02
C ILE A 66 -2.50 19.74 -2.49
N ARG A 67 -1.78 20.35 -1.55
CA ARG A 67 -0.55 21.10 -1.84
C ARG A 67 0.46 20.18 -2.52
N ALA A 68 1.13 20.69 -3.56
CA ALA A 68 2.14 19.93 -4.30
C ALA A 68 3.27 19.41 -3.38
N SER A 69 3.61 20.17 -2.32
CA SER A 69 4.58 19.77 -1.30
C SER A 69 4.15 18.53 -0.52
N THR A 70 2.85 18.31 -0.30
CA THR A 70 2.34 17.11 0.38
C THR A 70 2.58 15.87 -0.47
N HIS A 71 2.34 15.95 -1.78
CA HIS A 71 2.63 14.85 -2.70
C HIS A 71 4.10 14.48 -2.67
N GLN A 72 4.99 15.46 -2.91
CA GLN A 72 6.44 15.24 -2.90
C GLN A 72 6.94 14.66 -1.57
N MET A 73 6.42 15.15 -0.45
CA MET A 73 6.75 14.64 0.88
C MET A 73 6.32 13.17 1.05
N LEU A 74 5.06 12.84 0.72
CA LEU A 74 4.55 11.47 0.87
C LEU A 74 5.31 10.49 -0.04
N GLU A 75 5.60 10.91 -1.27
CA GLU A 75 6.37 10.11 -2.21
C GLU A 75 7.81 9.87 -1.71
N GLN A 76 8.48 10.91 -1.21
CA GLN A 76 9.83 10.77 -0.65
C GLN A 76 9.86 9.84 0.58
N VAL A 77 8.87 9.95 1.47
CA VAL A 77 8.81 9.11 2.68
C VAL A 77 8.46 7.67 2.32
N ALA A 78 7.53 7.44 1.39
CA ALA A 78 7.15 6.10 0.93
C ALA A 78 8.32 5.40 0.23
N THR A 79 8.99 6.09 -0.70
CA THR A 79 10.16 5.55 -1.41
C THR A 79 11.35 5.29 -0.48
N SER A 80 11.62 6.19 0.47
CA SER A 80 12.66 5.97 1.49
C SER A 80 12.36 4.75 2.36
N ARG A 81 11.10 4.53 2.76
CA ARG A 81 10.70 3.36 3.54
C ARG A 81 10.72 2.07 2.74
N ALA A 82 10.27 2.10 1.48
CA ALA A 82 10.41 0.96 0.58
C ALA A 82 11.89 0.57 0.42
N ALA A 83 12.78 1.55 0.21
CA ALA A 83 14.22 1.31 0.11
C ALA A 83 14.82 0.73 1.39
N ALA A 84 14.42 1.22 2.56
CA ALA A 84 14.92 0.71 3.83
C ALA A 84 14.45 -0.72 4.11
N ARG A 85 13.22 -1.08 3.72
CA ARG A 85 12.70 -2.45 3.84
C ARG A 85 13.34 -3.40 2.83
N TRP A 86 13.71 -2.88 1.67
CA TRP A 86 14.18 -3.67 0.54
C TRP A 86 15.69 -3.61 0.39
N THR A 87 16.40 -4.14 1.39
CA THR A 87 17.86 -4.15 1.42
C THR A 87 18.50 -5.35 0.69
N MET A 88 17.77 -6.37 0.19
CA MET A 88 18.43 -7.62 -0.23
C MET A 88 18.02 -8.37 -1.52
N HIS A 89 16.85 -8.24 -2.15
CA HIS A 89 16.44 -9.30 -3.10
C HIS A 89 15.90 -8.96 -4.51
N ALA A 90 15.95 -7.70 -4.95
CA ALA A 90 15.98 -7.42 -6.38
C ALA A 90 16.70 -6.10 -6.60
N ALA A 91 17.57 -6.02 -7.61
CA ALA A 91 18.16 -4.74 -7.97
C ALA A 91 17.12 -3.96 -8.78
N LEU A 92 16.64 -2.81 -8.28
CA LEU A 92 16.00 -1.84 -9.16
C LEU A 92 16.96 -1.55 -10.33
N PRO A 93 16.49 -1.41 -11.58
CA PRO A 93 17.34 -1.01 -12.68
C PRO A 93 18.14 0.25 -12.29
N ALA A 94 19.44 0.27 -12.58
CA ALA A 94 20.32 1.36 -12.16
C ALA A 94 19.88 2.74 -12.69
N THR A 95 19.18 2.74 -13.82
CA THR A 95 18.65 3.93 -14.50
C THR A 95 17.24 4.32 -14.05
N ALA A 96 16.57 3.51 -13.24
CA ALA A 96 15.20 3.80 -12.81
C ALA A 96 15.20 4.92 -11.74
N PRO A 97 14.29 5.90 -11.82
CA PRO A 97 14.20 6.98 -10.85
C PRO A 97 13.71 6.44 -9.50
N ARG A 98 14.66 6.17 -8.58
CA ARG A 98 14.38 5.59 -7.25
C ARG A 98 13.59 6.51 -6.32
N HIS A 99 13.47 7.79 -6.67
CA HIS A 99 12.70 8.78 -5.92
C HIS A 99 11.22 8.76 -6.26
N LEU A 100 10.79 8.02 -7.30
CA LEU A 100 9.39 7.91 -7.70
C LEU A 100 8.75 6.65 -7.15
N TRP A 101 7.56 6.75 -6.56
CA TRP A 101 6.84 5.61 -6.00
C TRP A 101 6.49 4.57 -7.06
N ALA A 102 6.05 5.02 -8.24
CA ALA A 102 5.74 4.16 -9.39
C ALA A 102 6.88 3.18 -9.76
N THR A 103 8.14 3.61 -9.60
CA THR A 103 9.31 2.75 -9.85
C THR A 103 9.33 1.54 -8.92
N TRP A 104 9.01 1.75 -7.65
CA TRP A 104 8.96 0.69 -6.64
C TRP A 104 7.75 -0.22 -6.87
N GLN A 105 6.59 0.36 -7.15
CA GLN A 105 5.36 -0.41 -7.44
C GLN A 105 5.51 -1.27 -8.70
N HIS A 106 6.16 -0.76 -9.74
CA HIS A 106 6.49 -1.56 -10.91
C HIS A 106 7.43 -2.73 -10.58
N ALA A 107 8.46 -2.49 -9.76
CA ALA A 107 9.36 -3.54 -9.32
C ALA A 107 8.65 -4.59 -8.45
N ALA A 108 7.69 -4.18 -7.62
CA ALA A 108 6.88 -5.05 -6.77
C ALA A 108 6.04 -6.03 -7.59
N LYS A 109 5.39 -5.53 -8.65
CA LYS A 109 4.59 -6.37 -9.55
C LYS A 109 5.39 -7.45 -10.26
N ASN A 110 6.64 -7.14 -10.62
CA ASN A 110 7.53 -8.06 -11.33
C ASN A 110 8.33 -8.96 -10.38
N GLY A 111 8.27 -8.71 -9.07
CA GLY A 111 8.87 -9.52 -8.03
C GLY A 111 7.81 -10.23 -7.19
N ALA A 112 8.25 -11.05 -6.25
CA ALA A 112 7.38 -11.69 -5.27
C ALA A 112 7.31 -10.87 -3.97
N PHE A 113 7.09 -9.55 -4.06
CA PHE A 113 7.06 -8.70 -2.86
C PHE A 113 5.89 -7.73 -2.85
N ASP A 114 5.40 -7.49 -1.64
CA ASP A 114 4.24 -6.65 -1.38
C ASP A 114 4.66 -5.29 -0.82
N LEU A 115 4.15 -4.22 -1.42
CA LEU A 115 4.36 -2.85 -0.98
C LEU A 115 3.22 -2.32 -0.12
N TRP A 116 2.09 -3.02 -0.05
CA TRP A 116 0.99 -2.65 0.83
C TRP A 116 1.44 -2.40 2.28
N PRO A 117 2.28 -3.26 2.91
CA PRO A 117 2.75 -3.02 4.26
C PRO A 117 3.54 -1.72 4.42
N THR A 118 4.15 -1.20 3.34
CA THR A 118 4.93 0.05 3.39
C THR A 118 4.02 1.24 3.57
N LEU A 119 2.91 1.28 2.83
CA LEU A 119 1.92 2.34 2.93
C LEU A 119 1.06 2.22 4.19
N ALA A 120 0.67 1.00 4.59
CA ALA A 120 -0.11 0.76 5.79
C ALA A 120 0.63 1.23 7.06
N ASP A 121 1.91 0.86 7.22
CA ASP A 121 2.71 1.32 8.37
C ASP A 121 2.93 2.83 8.37
N LEU A 122 3.06 3.45 7.19
CA LEU A 122 3.13 4.90 7.09
C LEU A 122 1.81 5.52 7.53
N ALA A 123 0.68 5.02 7.03
CA ALA A 123 -0.63 5.50 7.43
C ALA A 123 -0.81 5.42 8.95
N ALA A 124 -0.46 4.28 9.57
CA ALA A 124 -0.50 4.09 11.01
C ALA A 124 0.41 5.06 11.79
N ARG A 125 1.56 5.49 11.23
CA ARG A 125 2.44 6.48 11.87
C ARG A 125 1.90 7.90 11.82
N TYR A 126 1.18 8.25 10.75
CA TYR A 126 0.55 9.56 10.60
C TYR A 126 -0.81 9.65 11.29
N GLN A 127 -1.40 8.51 11.62
CA GLN A 127 -2.65 8.41 12.34
C GLN A 127 -2.53 9.01 13.75
N GLY A 128 -3.32 10.04 14.01
CA GLY A 128 -3.49 10.63 15.33
C GLY A 128 -4.50 9.88 16.18
N GLU A 129 -4.48 10.12 17.49
CA GLU A 129 -5.44 9.54 18.45
C GLU A 129 -6.89 9.91 18.11
N SER A 130 -7.10 11.12 17.58
CA SER A 130 -8.41 11.63 17.17
C SER A 130 -8.96 11.00 15.88
N ASP A 131 -8.12 10.40 15.04
CA ASP A 131 -8.55 9.90 13.72
C ASP A 131 -9.52 8.72 13.84
N ASN A 132 -9.29 7.85 14.83
CA ASN A 132 -10.22 6.76 15.14
C ASN A 132 -11.57 7.28 15.65
N LEU A 133 -11.56 8.38 16.42
CA LEU A 133 -12.76 8.98 16.99
C LEU A 133 -13.67 9.58 15.91
N ILE A 134 -13.10 10.01 14.78
CA ILE A 134 -13.83 10.54 13.63
C ILE A 134 -14.13 9.49 12.55
N GLY A 135 -13.86 8.21 12.85
CA GLY A 135 -14.29 7.08 12.03
C GLY A 135 -13.25 6.55 11.03
N LEU A 136 -11.99 6.95 11.13
CA LEU A 136 -10.93 6.28 10.38
C LEU A 136 -10.81 4.84 10.86
N THR A 137 -10.97 3.89 9.94
CA THR A 137 -10.75 2.45 10.22
C THR A 137 -9.60 1.95 9.36
N PRO A 138 -8.48 1.51 9.96
CA PRO A 138 -7.36 0.89 9.25
C PRO A 138 -7.75 -0.32 8.40
N GLY A 139 -7.18 -0.40 7.20
CA GLY A 139 -7.28 -1.58 6.34
C GLY A 139 -6.35 -2.68 6.84
N HIS A 140 -6.71 -3.94 6.62
CA HIS A 140 -5.93 -5.08 7.06
C HIS A 140 -6.21 -6.33 6.22
N HIS A 141 -5.21 -7.20 6.11
CA HIS A 141 -5.40 -8.54 5.59
C HIS A 141 -5.94 -9.46 6.70
N THR A 142 -6.94 -10.27 6.36
CA THR A 142 -7.51 -11.32 7.21
C THR A 142 -7.12 -12.69 6.66
N HIS A 143 -6.75 -13.59 7.57
CA HIS A 143 -6.46 -15.00 7.29
C HIS A 143 -7.73 -15.83 7.26
#